data_AF-A0AA86PW96-F1
#
_entry.id   AF-A0AA86PW96-F1
#
_cell.length_a   1.000
_cell.length_b   1.000
_cell.length_c   1.000
_cell.angle_alpha   90.00
_cell.angle_beta   90.00
_cell.angle_gamma   90.00
#
_symmetry.space_group_name_H-M   'P 1'
#
loop_
_entity.id
_entity.type
_entity.pdbx_description
1 polymer ?
#
loop_
_entity_poly.entity_id
_entity_poly.type
_entity_poly.pdbx_seq_one_letter_code
_entity_poly.pdbx_strand_id
1 'polypeptide(L)'
;MSLTYDQYVIGMLQNAVMFKTPNNQYVKTVKNILQESVSIEKNQVVIDKSSIVQTLVRIVDILYKQQQIREEDQNKLIDDANIQLENSINQYIALHGEMTGLFSRVGFEPNTEHDIVKNLQGFEEFIFKQQEDLADMELELYNLKQDSELRQKQMNQNIETIQQLEFEKQMLSEQIQYSNEQLQNIGAEVESISNKLEEVTQEREAKAATVVELEAALLQLKGSLEQSSQEHQAQLREVTEKTTVEKEVLQQQLSTSEEELKAIKSQLEASKAELEESRQKLEGEVQGLKDQISVLNQLVAEKDVDIANLSDQLRQLIAQNQQLISGQQNKQEQEVISQYLSYASVDTDVDETIILEKSPKPKLKLNLAQSKLQSQVNQNELKIDIGSFKIDTSELSKFQQMQTKMGEMLNKLETTKETRNNFTIVAKIENCRYQSQTATSRTTQMIQNEYIFILRCYQINNLLP
;
A
#
# COMPACT_ATOMS: atom_id res chain seq x y z
N MET A 1 -53.48 -27.97 -12.86
CA MET A 1 -54.39 -27.09 -12.09
C MET A 1 -54.67 -27.76 -10.77
N SER A 2 -53.90 -27.42 -9.73
CA SER A 2 -54.07 -27.95 -8.39
C SER A 2 -55.21 -27.20 -7.70
N LEU A 3 -56.29 -27.91 -7.36
CA LEU A 3 -57.26 -27.39 -6.40
C LEU A 3 -56.52 -27.19 -5.08
N THR A 4 -56.64 -26.01 -4.48
CA THR A 4 -56.09 -25.76 -3.14
C THR A 4 -56.81 -26.64 -2.12
N TYR A 5 -56.15 -26.98 -1.01
CA TYR A 5 -56.74 -27.82 0.05
C TYR A 5 -58.13 -27.32 0.49
N ASP A 6 -58.32 -26.00 0.49
CA ASP A 6 -59.60 -25.36 0.81
C ASP A 6 -60.69 -25.66 -0.24
N GLN A 7 -60.34 -25.70 -1.53
CA GLN A 7 -61.28 -26.08 -2.59
C GLN A 7 -61.65 -27.57 -2.53
N TYR A 8 -60.75 -28.42 -2.05
CA TYR A 8 -61.01 -29.85 -1.83
C TYR A 8 -61.95 -30.09 -0.64
N VAL A 9 -61.76 -29.38 0.47
CA VAL A 9 -62.64 -29.44 1.65
C VAL A 9 -64.03 -28.88 1.35
N ILE A 10 -64.13 -27.78 0.59
CA ILE A 10 -65.42 -27.25 0.11
C ILE A 10 -66.12 -28.26 -0.81
N GLY A 11 -65.39 -28.93 -1.70
CA GLY A 11 -65.94 -29.99 -2.57
C GLY A 11 -66.46 -31.20 -1.80
N MET A 12 -65.76 -31.63 -0.74
CA MET A 12 -66.23 -32.70 0.15
C MET A 12 -67.49 -32.30 0.92
N LEU A 13 -67.54 -31.08 1.48
CA LEU A 13 -68.70 -30.59 2.22
C LEU A 13 -69.92 -30.40 1.32
N GLN A 14 -69.72 -29.93 0.07
CA GLN A 14 -70.80 -29.84 -0.92
C GLN A 14 -71.32 -31.22 -1.35
N ASN A 15 -70.45 -32.22 -1.47
CA ASN A 15 -70.85 -33.59 -1.79
C ASN A 15 -71.54 -34.30 -0.61
N ALA A 16 -71.14 -34.05 0.64
CA ALA A 16 -71.80 -34.60 1.82
C ALA A 16 -73.24 -34.09 1.98
N VAL A 17 -73.54 -32.88 1.48
CA VAL A 17 -74.89 -32.28 1.49
C VAL A 17 -75.77 -32.78 0.32
N MET A 18 -75.21 -33.52 -0.65
CA MET A 18 -75.91 -34.04 -1.83
C MET A 18 -76.60 -35.40 -1.63
N PHE A 19 -76.93 -35.79 -0.38
CA PHE A 19 -77.84 -36.90 -0.15
C PHE A 19 -79.27 -36.51 -0.59
N LYS A 20 -79.68 -37.13 -1.71
CA LYS A 20 -80.96 -36.93 -2.41
C LYS A 20 -82.17 -37.20 -1.52
N THR A 21 -82.67 -36.18 -0.82
CA THR A 21 -84.11 -36.07 -0.49
C THR A 21 -84.56 -34.63 -0.75
N PRO A 22 -85.40 -34.35 -1.76
CA PRO A 22 -85.58 -32.98 -2.28
C PRO A 22 -86.29 -31.98 -1.39
N ASN A 23 -86.83 -32.37 -0.22
CA ASN A 23 -87.71 -31.51 0.58
C ASN A 23 -87.48 -31.59 2.09
N ASN A 24 -86.29 -32.00 2.53
CA ASN A 24 -86.01 -32.06 3.96
C ASN A 24 -85.53 -30.69 4.47
N GLN A 25 -86.38 -30.00 5.25
CA GLN A 25 -86.10 -28.69 5.87
C GLN A 25 -84.75 -28.66 6.64
N TYR A 26 -84.28 -29.81 7.12
CA TYR A 26 -83.02 -29.96 7.83
C TYR A 26 -81.78 -29.87 6.92
N VAL A 27 -81.85 -30.35 5.67
CA VAL A 27 -80.76 -30.19 4.68
C VAL A 27 -80.54 -28.72 4.37
N LYS A 28 -81.62 -27.94 4.35
CA LYS A 28 -81.59 -26.49 4.17
C LYS A 28 -80.92 -25.79 5.36
N THR A 29 -81.21 -26.22 6.58
CA THR A 29 -80.58 -25.71 7.81
C THR A 29 -79.08 -26.02 7.87
N VAL A 30 -78.66 -27.26 7.59
CA VAL A 30 -77.23 -27.64 7.56
C VAL A 30 -76.47 -26.87 6.49
N LYS A 31 -77.08 -26.66 5.32
CA LYS A 31 -76.50 -25.86 4.23
C LYS A 31 -76.30 -24.39 4.63
N ASN A 32 -77.26 -23.78 5.33
CA ASN A 32 -77.15 -22.41 5.81
C ASN A 32 -76.04 -22.27 6.88
N ILE A 33 -75.94 -23.22 7.82
CA ILE A 33 -74.93 -23.19 8.88
C ILE A 33 -73.51 -23.35 8.29
N LEU A 34 -73.32 -24.21 7.29
CA LEU A 34 -72.05 -24.36 6.57
C LEU A 34 -71.68 -23.11 5.75
N GLN A 35 -72.67 -22.36 5.24
CA GLN A 35 -72.43 -21.09 4.55
C GLN A 35 -72.02 -19.97 5.51
N GLU A 36 -72.53 -19.97 6.75
CA GLU A 36 -72.15 -18.98 7.77
C GLU A 36 -70.71 -19.17 8.29
N SER A 37 -70.14 -20.38 8.19
CA SER A 37 -68.80 -20.69 8.69
C SER A 37 -67.66 -20.37 7.70
N VAL A 38 -67.99 -19.90 6.49
CA VAL A 38 -67.03 -19.56 5.43
C VAL A 38 -67.19 -18.10 5.03
N SER A 39 -66.28 -17.24 5.51
CA SER A 39 -66.22 -15.82 5.10
C SER A 39 -65.12 -15.63 4.05
N ILE A 40 -65.48 -15.02 2.91
CA ILE A 40 -64.53 -14.67 1.85
C ILE A 40 -64.21 -13.18 2.00
N GLU A 41 -63.06 -12.87 2.60
CA GLU A 41 -62.52 -11.51 2.62
C GLU A 41 -61.34 -11.43 1.65
N LYS A 42 -61.39 -10.46 0.71
CA LYS A 42 -60.27 -10.08 -0.17
C LYS A 42 -59.52 -11.25 -0.82
N ASN A 43 -60.25 -12.17 -1.47
CA ASN A 43 -59.70 -13.33 -2.21
C ASN A 43 -58.89 -14.33 -1.37
N GLN A 44 -59.00 -14.32 -0.04
CA GLN A 44 -58.52 -15.39 0.83
C GLN A 44 -59.69 -16.00 1.60
N VAL A 45 -59.80 -17.33 1.59
CA VAL A 45 -60.76 -18.06 2.40
C VAL A 45 -60.17 -18.15 3.81
N VAL A 46 -60.68 -17.34 4.74
CA VAL A 46 -60.26 -17.43 6.14
C VAL A 46 -61.14 -18.46 6.82
N ILE A 47 -60.59 -19.66 7.01
CA ILE A 47 -61.26 -20.74 7.71
C ILE A 47 -60.93 -20.64 9.21
N ASP A 48 -61.86 -20.10 10.00
CA ASP A 48 -61.74 -20.16 11.46
C ASP A 48 -62.00 -21.60 11.93
N LYS A 49 -60.94 -22.27 12.38
CA LYS A 49 -60.99 -23.64 12.92
C LYS A 49 -61.95 -23.74 14.11
N SER A 50 -62.10 -22.68 14.91
CA SER A 50 -63.06 -22.64 16.03
C SER A 50 -64.50 -22.67 15.52
N SER A 51 -64.81 -21.90 14.49
CA SER A 51 -66.13 -21.86 13.84
C SER A 51 -66.50 -23.19 13.18
N ILE A 52 -65.54 -23.89 12.56
CA ILE A 52 -65.77 -25.23 11.99
C ILE A 52 -66.08 -26.25 13.09
N VAL A 53 -65.31 -26.27 14.19
CA VAL A 53 -65.54 -27.21 15.28
C VAL A 53 -66.91 -26.97 15.92
N GLN A 54 -67.30 -25.72 16.16
CA GLN A 54 -68.64 -25.39 16.66
C GLN A 54 -69.76 -25.80 15.70
N THR A 55 -69.52 -25.66 14.39
CA THR A 55 -70.46 -26.09 13.35
C THR A 55 -70.64 -27.60 13.33
N LEU A 56 -69.55 -28.36 13.43
CA LEU A 56 -69.60 -29.82 13.51
C LEU A 56 -70.32 -30.31 14.77
N VAL A 57 -70.08 -29.67 15.92
CA VAL A 57 -70.79 -29.97 17.17
C VAL A 57 -72.30 -29.74 17.03
N ARG A 58 -72.74 -28.66 16.37
CA ARG A 58 -74.16 -28.39 16.10
C ARG A 58 -74.77 -29.42 15.15
N ILE A 59 -74.03 -29.86 14.13
CA ILE A 59 -74.50 -30.90 13.20
C ILE A 59 -74.68 -32.23 13.93
N VAL A 60 -73.73 -32.62 14.79
CA VAL A 60 -73.85 -33.84 15.61
C VAL A 60 -75.06 -33.77 16.54
N ASP A 61 -75.32 -32.63 17.19
CA ASP A 61 -76.48 -32.45 18.07
C ASP A 61 -77.83 -32.54 17.32
N ILE A 62 -77.90 -32.01 16.09
CA ILE A 62 -79.07 -32.14 15.21
C ILE A 62 -79.29 -33.60 14.79
N LEU A 63 -78.22 -34.31 14.41
CA LEU A 63 -78.30 -35.72 14.00
C LEU A 63 -78.71 -36.62 15.17
N TYR A 64 -78.22 -36.33 16.38
CA TYR A 64 -78.62 -37.05 17.60
C TYR A 64 -80.11 -36.85 17.91
N LYS A 65 -80.62 -35.62 17.82
CA LYS A 65 -82.06 -35.32 17.97
C LYS A 65 -82.92 -36.00 16.90
N GLN A 66 -82.45 -36.10 15.65
CA GLN A 66 -83.15 -36.85 14.60
C GLN A 66 -83.23 -38.35 14.90
N GLN A 67 -82.22 -38.90 15.57
CA GLN A 67 -82.25 -40.30 15.97
C GLN A 67 -83.29 -40.52 17.08
N GLN A 68 -83.33 -39.66 18.10
CA GLN A 68 -84.36 -39.73 19.16
C GLN A 68 -85.78 -39.62 18.61
N ILE A 69 -86.07 -38.68 17.69
CA ILE A 69 -87.41 -38.54 17.10
C ILE A 69 -87.81 -39.82 16.33
N ARG A 70 -86.88 -40.44 15.60
CA ARG A 70 -87.15 -41.70 14.89
C ARG A 70 -87.41 -42.86 15.83
N GLU A 71 -86.69 -42.95 16.94
CA GLU A 71 -86.93 -43.94 17.99
C GLU A 71 -88.30 -43.72 18.66
N GLU A 72 -88.69 -42.47 18.94
CA GLU A 72 -90.02 -42.14 19.45
C GLU A 72 -91.15 -42.48 18.47
N ASP A 73 -90.98 -42.18 17.18
CA ASP A 73 -91.97 -42.53 16.14
C ASP A 73 -92.08 -44.05 15.95
N GLN A 74 -90.96 -44.78 16.03
CA GLN A 74 -90.96 -46.25 16.02
C GLN A 74 -91.66 -46.82 17.25
N ASN A 75 -91.44 -46.26 18.43
CA ASN A 75 -92.13 -46.70 19.65
C ASN A 75 -93.64 -46.43 19.57
N LYS A 76 -94.07 -45.29 19.01
CA LYS A 76 -95.49 -45.03 18.74
C LYS A 76 -96.11 -46.02 17.76
N LEU A 77 -95.40 -46.38 16.69
CA LEU A 77 -95.85 -47.41 15.74
C LEU A 77 -96.02 -48.78 16.42
N ILE A 78 -95.11 -49.12 17.34
CA ILE A 78 -95.22 -50.35 18.15
C ILE A 78 -96.43 -50.27 19.10
N ASP A 79 -96.64 -49.14 19.76
CA ASP A 79 -97.79 -48.94 20.66
C ASP A 79 -99.13 -49.00 19.90
N ASP A 80 -99.23 -48.35 18.73
CA ASP A 80 -100.41 -48.41 17.87
C ASP A 80 -100.68 -49.84 17.38
N ALA A 81 -99.63 -50.58 16.99
CA ALA A 81 -99.76 -51.99 16.62
C ALA A 81 -100.22 -52.86 17.79
N ASN A 82 -99.71 -52.62 19.00
CA ASN A 82 -100.14 -53.32 20.21
C ASN A 82 -101.61 -53.03 20.54
N ILE A 83 -102.06 -51.78 20.41
CA ILE A 83 -103.46 -51.39 20.59
C ILE A 83 -104.36 -52.08 19.56
N GLN A 84 -103.95 -52.16 18.29
CA GLN A 84 -104.70 -52.87 17.26
C GLN A 84 -104.78 -54.38 17.53
N LEU A 85 -103.69 -54.97 18.01
CA LEU A 85 -103.66 -56.37 18.42
C LEU A 85 -104.60 -56.63 19.61
N GLU A 86 -104.57 -55.76 20.63
CA GLU A 86 -105.44 -55.88 21.81
C GLU A 86 -106.92 -55.72 21.44
N ASN A 87 -107.26 -54.77 20.56
CA ASN A 87 -108.60 -54.63 20.01
C ASN A 87 -109.06 -55.88 19.25
N SER A 88 -108.17 -56.49 18.45
CA SER A 88 -108.46 -57.71 17.70
C SER A 88 -108.66 -58.92 18.64
N ILE A 89 -107.87 -59.04 19.70
CA ILE A 89 -108.03 -60.05 20.76
C ILE A 89 -109.38 -59.86 21.45
N ASN A 90 -109.74 -58.63 21.81
CA ASN A 90 -111.01 -58.34 22.48
C ASN A 90 -112.22 -58.64 21.57
N GLN A 91 -112.13 -58.34 20.26
CA GLN A 91 -113.13 -58.75 19.29
C GLN A 91 -113.25 -60.27 19.18
N TYR A 92 -112.12 -60.99 19.16
CA TYR A 92 -112.13 -62.46 19.17
C TYR A 92 -112.78 -63.02 20.44
N ILE A 93 -112.48 -62.48 21.62
CA ILE A 93 -113.10 -62.88 22.89
C ILE A 93 -114.62 -62.63 22.84
N ALA A 94 -115.06 -61.48 22.32
CA ALA A 94 -116.48 -61.17 22.18
C ALA A 94 -117.19 -62.14 21.22
N LEU A 95 -116.63 -62.38 20.04
CA LEU A 95 -117.12 -63.37 19.07
C LEU A 95 -117.13 -64.78 19.65
N HIS A 96 -116.10 -65.16 20.42
CA HIS A 96 -116.06 -66.46 21.09
C HIS A 96 -117.16 -66.56 22.16
N GLY A 97 -117.40 -65.50 22.94
CA GLY A 97 -118.49 -65.43 23.91
C GLY A 97 -119.87 -65.50 23.25
N GLU A 98 -120.07 -64.85 22.11
CA GLU A 98 -121.28 -64.95 21.30
C GLU A 98 -121.47 -66.37 20.74
N MET A 99 -120.41 -67.01 20.23
CA MET A 99 -120.44 -68.42 19.83
C MET A 99 -120.81 -69.32 20.99
N THR A 100 -120.19 -69.16 22.17
CA THR A 100 -120.54 -69.96 23.36
C THR A 100 -121.98 -69.71 23.79
N GLY A 101 -122.48 -68.48 23.66
CA GLY A 101 -123.88 -68.11 23.89
C GLY A 101 -124.84 -68.72 22.87
N LEU A 102 -124.45 -68.79 21.60
CA LEU A 102 -125.19 -69.49 20.54
C LEU A 102 -125.19 -71.00 20.79
N PHE A 103 -124.05 -71.63 21.08
CA PHE A 103 -123.97 -73.04 21.48
C PHE A 103 -124.80 -73.35 22.74
N SER A 104 -124.98 -72.38 23.65
CA SER A 104 -125.85 -72.51 24.82
C SER A 104 -127.34 -72.29 24.51
N ARG A 105 -127.67 -71.57 23.42
CA ARG A 105 -129.05 -71.24 22.99
C ARG A 105 -129.60 -72.16 21.91
N VAL A 106 -128.74 -72.88 21.19
CA VAL A 106 -129.13 -73.96 20.29
C VAL A 106 -129.49 -75.19 21.15
N GLY A 107 -130.65 -75.11 21.80
CA GLY A 107 -131.45 -76.30 22.02
C GLY A 107 -131.79 -76.87 20.64
N PHE A 108 -131.40 -78.12 20.40
CA PHE A 108 -131.58 -78.80 19.12
C PHE A 108 -133.05 -78.75 18.67
N GLU A 109 -133.38 -77.77 17.82
CA GLU A 109 -134.58 -77.78 16.98
C GLU A 109 -134.20 -78.26 15.56
N PRO A 110 -134.93 -79.20 14.93
CA PRO A 110 -134.40 -79.99 13.81
C PRO A 110 -134.45 -79.32 12.43
N ASN A 111 -134.70 -78.00 12.33
CA ASN A 111 -134.99 -77.33 11.05
C ASN A 111 -134.01 -76.21 10.66
N THR A 112 -132.82 -76.15 11.27
CA THR A 112 -131.77 -75.14 10.96
C THR A 112 -130.48 -75.76 10.41
N GLU A 113 -130.53 -76.99 9.89
CA GLU A 113 -129.35 -77.68 9.33
C GLU A 113 -128.70 -76.88 8.19
N HIS A 114 -129.51 -76.19 7.38
CA HIS A 114 -129.01 -75.34 6.29
C HIS A 114 -128.24 -74.10 6.78
N ASP A 115 -128.72 -73.44 7.83
CA ASP A 115 -128.05 -72.25 8.39
C ASP A 115 -126.80 -72.62 9.20
N ILE A 116 -126.80 -73.77 9.86
CA ILE A 116 -125.62 -74.31 10.54
C ILE A 116 -124.54 -74.68 9.52
N VAL A 117 -124.91 -75.37 8.42
CA VAL A 117 -123.97 -75.70 7.34
C VAL A 117 -123.42 -74.44 6.66
N LYS A 118 -124.25 -73.43 6.41
CA LYS A 118 -123.82 -72.16 5.82
C LYS A 118 -122.89 -71.37 6.74
N ASN A 119 -123.16 -71.34 8.04
CA ASN A 119 -122.28 -70.71 9.03
C ASN A 119 -120.96 -71.47 9.19
N LEU A 120 -120.99 -72.81 9.14
CA LEU A 120 -119.77 -73.63 9.15
C LEU A 120 -118.93 -73.41 7.89
N GLN A 121 -119.55 -73.28 6.71
CA GLN A 121 -118.85 -72.94 5.47
C GLN A 121 -118.20 -71.55 5.51
N GLY A 122 -118.90 -70.53 6.03
CA GLY A 122 -118.30 -69.20 6.22
C GLY A 122 -117.17 -69.19 7.25
N PHE A 123 -117.23 -70.06 8.26
CA PHE A 123 -116.17 -70.22 9.26
C PHE A 123 -114.95 -70.97 8.69
N GLU A 124 -115.18 -71.99 7.86
CA GLU A 124 -114.12 -72.66 7.09
C GLU A 124 -113.42 -71.66 6.15
N GLU A 125 -114.17 -70.85 5.40
CA GLU A 125 -113.61 -69.78 4.56
C GLU A 125 -112.80 -68.76 5.36
N PHE A 126 -113.26 -68.38 6.56
CA PHE A 126 -112.51 -67.50 7.46
C PHE A 126 -111.21 -68.14 7.97
N ILE A 127 -111.24 -69.41 8.39
CA ILE A 127 -110.05 -70.14 8.82
C ILE A 127 -109.05 -70.30 7.67
N PHE A 128 -109.53 -70.64 6.46
CA PHE A 128 -108.68 -70.74 5.28
C PHE A 128 -108.00 -69.40 4.96
N LYS A 129 -108.75 -68.30 5.03
CA LYS A 129 -108.19 -66.96 4.82
C LYS A 129 -107.16 -66.59 5.88
N GLN A 130 -107.41 -66.89 7.15
CA GLN A 130 -106.42 -66.66 8.22
C GLN A 130 -105.16 -67.51 8.06
N GLN A 131 -105.28 -68.74 7.54
CA GLN A 131 -104.14 -69.59 7.22
C GLN A 131 -103.34 -69.05 6.02
N GLU A 132 -104.02 -68.49 5.02
CA GLU A 132 -103.40 -67.81 3.89
C GLU A 132 -102.64 -66.55 4.34
N ASP A 133 -103.29 -65.67 5.11
CA ASP A 133 -102.69 -64.45 5.68
C ASP A 133 -101.46 -64.79 6.57
N LEU A 134 -101.54 -65.86 7.36
CA LEU A 134 -100.41 -66.33 8.18
C LEU A 134 -99.25 -66.84 7.32
N ALA A 135 -99.52 -67.60 6.26
CA ALA A 135 -98.50 -68.10 5.35
C ALA A 135 -97.80 -66.95 4.59
N ASP A 136 -98.56 -65.93 4.17
CA ASP A 136 -98.02 -64.72 3.56
C ASP A 136 -97.12 -63.94 4.53
N MET A 137 -97.53 -63.83 5.80
CA MET A 137 -96.73 -63.18 6.85
C MET A 137 -95.44 -63.96 7.17
N GLU A 138 -95.50 -65.30 7.20
CA GLU A 138 -94.31 -66.15 7.35
C GLU A 138 -93.33 -65.97 6.18
N LEU A 139 -93.84 -65.86 4.96
CA LEU A 139 -93.04 -65.57 3.76
C LEU A 139 -92.41 -64.17 3.83
N GLU A 140 -93.15 -63.16 4.27
CA GLU A 140 -92.64 -61.80 4.46
C GLU A 140 -91.53 -61.76 5.54
N LEU A 141 -91.75 -62.41 6.68
CA LEU A 141 -90.74 -62.53 7.74
C LEU A 141 -89.47 -63.26 7.26
N TYR A 142 -89.63 -64.32 6.47
CA TYR A 142 -88.49 -65.02 5.87
C TYR A 142 -87.68 -64.08 4.95
N ASN A 143 -88.36 -63.32 4.09
CA ASN A 143 -87.72 -62.35 3.19
C ASN A 143 -87.03 -61.22 3.96
N LEU A 144 -87.68 -60.66 4.99
CA LEU A 144 -87.10 -59.63 5.85
C LEU A 144 -85.85 -60.13 6.59
N LYS A 145 -85.86 -61.40 7.03
CA LYS A 145 -84.70 -62.02 7.67
C LYS A 145 -83.52 -62.13 6.71
N GLN A 146 -83.73 -62.64 5.50
CA GLN A 146 -82.69 -62.70 4.46
C GLN A 146 -82.10 -61.33 4.14
N ASP A 147 -82.96 -60.31 4.03
CA ASP A 147 -82.55 -58.94 3.72
C ASP A 147 -81.75 -58.31 4.89
N SER A 148 -82.12 -58.63 6.14
CA SER A 148 -81.35 -58.23 7.33
C SER A 148 -79.96 -58.88 7.40
N GLU A 149 -79.84 -60.17 7.06
CA GLU A 149 -78.56 -60.89 7.02
C GLU A 149 -77.65 -60.34 5.92
N LEU A 150 -78.22 -60.00 4.75
CA LEU A 150 -77.48 -59.37 3.67
C LEU A 150 -76.96 -57.97 4.07
N ARG A 151 -77.82 -57.15 4.69
CA ARG A 151 -77.41 -55.83 5.23
C ARG A 151 -76.32 -55.96 6.28
N GLN A 152 -76.39 -56.94 7.17
CA GLN A 152 -75.35 -57.18 8.18
C GLN A 152 -74.01 -57.54 7.53
N LYS A 153 -74.01 -58.40 6.50
CA LYS A 153 -72.79 -58.74 5.74
C LYS A 153 -72.18 -57.50 5.08
N GLN A 154 -73.00 -56.67 4.43
CA GLN A 154 -72.55 -55.41 3.83
C GLN A 154 -72.00 -54.44 4.89
N MET A 155 -72.64 -54.34 6.06
CA MET A 155 -72.18 -53.49 7.15
C MET A 155 -70.80 -53.94 7.65
N ASN A 156 -70.58 -55.24 7.82
CA ASN A 156 -69.27 -55.77 8.24
C ASN A 156 -68.18 -55.48 7.19
N GLN A 157 -68.47 -55.62 5.90
CA GLN A 157 -67.55 -55.27 4.82
C GLN A 157 -67.20 -53.77 4.82
N ASN A 158 -68.18 -52.91 5.08
CA ASN A 158 -67.96 -51.47 5.18
C ASN A 158 -67.08 -51.12 6.40
N ILE A 159 -67.26 -51.81 7.54
CA ILE A 159 -66.41 -51.62 8.73
C ILE A 159 -64.96 -51.98 8.41
N GLU A 160 -64.71 -53.12 7.77
CA GLU A 160 -63.36 -53.53 7.36
C GLU A 160 -62.72 -52.50 6.41
N THR A 161 -63.50 -51.98 5.46
CA THR A 161 -63.04 -50.94 4.53
C THR A 161 -62.69 -49.64 5.25
N ILE A 162 -63.52 -49.22 6.22
CA ILE A 162 -63.25 -48.02 7.02
C ILE A 162 -61.95 -48.18 7.81
N GLN A 163 -61.73 -49.33 8.44
CA GLN A 163 -60.50 -49.60 9.20
C GLN A 163 -59.26 -49.55 8.31
N GLN A 164 -59.33 -50.10 7.09
CA GLN A 164 -58.23 -50.02 6.12
C GLN A 164 -57.93 -48.57 5.72
N LEU A 165 -58.97 -47.78 5.44
CA LEU A 165 -58.81 -46.37 5.07
C LEU A 165 -58.27 -45.52 6.23
N GLU A 166 -58.64 -45.83 7.47
CA GLU A 166 -58.09 -45.17 8.66
C GLU A 166 -56.58 -45.45 8.82
N PHE A 167 -56.16 -46.70 8.60
CA PHE A 167 -54.76 -47.07 8.61
C PHE A 167 -53.97 -46.36 7.50
N GLU A 168 -54.49 -46.34 6.27
CA GLU A 168 -53.85 -45.63 5.15
C GLU A 168 -53.75 -44.13 5.41
N LYS A 169 -54.80 -43.52 5.97
CA LYS A 169 -54.81 -42.11 6.38
C LYS A 169 -53.72 -41.82 7.42
N GLN A 170 -53.54 -42.69 8.41
CA GLN A 170 -52.49 -42.52 9.42
C GLN A 170 -51.10 -42.57 8.77
N MET A 171 -50.84 -43.58 7.94
CA MET A 171 -49.58 -43.72 7.20
C MET A 171 -49.27 -42.48 6.34
N LEU A 172 -50.26 -41.98 5.59
CA LEU A 172 -50.10 -40.77 4.79
C LEU A 172 -49.86 -39.53 5.64
N SER A 173 -50.49 -39.43 6.82
CA SER A 173 -50.27 -38.32 7.75
C SER A 173 -48.83 -38.29 8.27
N GLU A 174 -48.27 -39.45 8.61
CA GLU A 174 -46.87 -39.57 9.04
C GLU A 174 -45.89 -39.21 7.90
N GLN A 175 -46.19 -39.65 6.68
CA GLN A 175 -45.37 -39.31 5.51
C GLN A 175 -45.39 -37.81 5.19
N ILE A 176 -46.54 -37.15 5.34
CA ILE A 176 -46.67 -35.69 5.17
C ILE A 176 -45.86 -34.97 6.24
N GLN A 177 -45.93 -35.40 7.51
CA GLN A 177 -45.16 -34.79 8.58
C GLN A 177 -43.66 -34.89 8.31
N TYR A 178 -43.17 -36.09 7.96
CA TYR A 178 -41.76 -36.29 7.61
C TYR A 178 -41.32 -35.42 6.44
N SER A 179 -42.14 -35.32 5.39
CA SER A 179 -41.84 -34.48 4.22
C SER A 179 -41.81 -33.00 4.58
N ASN A 180 -42.67 -32.53 5.47
CA ASN A 180 -42.67 -31.14 5.94
C ASN A 180 -41.41 -30.81 6.76
N GLU A 181 -40.95 -31.72 7.61
CA GLU A 181 -39.70 -31.55 8.36
C GLU A 181 -38.48 -31.47 7.41
N GLN A 182 -38.44 -32.33 6.39
CA GLN A 182 -37.42 -32.26 5.33
C GLN A 182 -37.45 -30.93 4.58
N LEU A 183 -38.63 -30.44 4.18
CA LEU A 183 -38.77 -29.16 3.50
C LEU A 183 -38.33 -27.98 4.38
N GLN A 184 -38.62 -28.03 5.68
CA GLN A 184 -38.18 -27.01 6.63
C GLN A 184 -36.65 -26.98 6.74
N ASN A 185 -36.01 -28.15 6.84
CA ASN A 185 -34.55 -28.25 6.88
C ASN A 185 -33.91 -27.73 5.59
N ILE A 186 -34.43 -28.13 4.43
CA ILE A 186 -33.96 -27.64 3.12
C ILE A 186 -34.16 -26.12 3.03
N GLY A 187 -35.28 -25.58 3.52
CA GLY A 187 -35.52 -24.14 3.58
C GLY A 187 -34.45 -23.38 4.37
N ALA A 188 -34.06 -23.90 5.54
CA ALA A 188 -33.00 -23.32 6.35
C ALA A 188 -31.62 -23.41 5.68
N GLU A 189 -31.32 -24.52 4.99
CA GLU A 189 -30.08 -24.65 4.22
C GLU A 189 -30.02 -23.66 3.05
N VAL A 190 -31.13 -23.48 2.32
CA VAL A 190 -31.23 -22.50 1.23
C VAL A 190 -31.01 -21.07 1.75
N GLU A 191 -31.60 -20.71 2.88
CA GLU A 191 -31.39 -19.40 3.50
C GLU A 191 -29.92 -19.19 3.91
N SER A 192 -29.29 -20.20 4.52
CA SER A 192 -27.87 -20.19 4.88
C SER A 192 -26.96 -20.01 3.66
N ILE A 193 -27.24 -20.73 2.57
CA ILE A 193 -26.49 -20.60 1.30
C ILE A 193 -26.71 -19.22 0.68
N SER A 194 -27.94 -18.70 0.70
CA SER A 194 -28.26 -17.38 0.18
C SER A 194 -27.46 -16.29 0.89
N ASN A 195 -27.40 -16.34 2.23
CA ASN A 195 -26.63 -15.37 3.02
C ASN A 195 -25.13 -15.44 2.71
N LYS A 196 -24.56 -16.65 2.62
CA LYS A 196 -23.15 -16.83 2.23
C LYS A 196 -22.85 -16.31 0.82
N LEU A 197 -23.79 -16.49 -0.11
CA LEU A 197 -23.64 -15.99 -1.47
C LEU A 197 -23.64 -14.46 -1.51
N GLU A 198 -24.48 -13.82 -0.69
CA GLU A 198 -24.50 -12.36 -0.55
C GLU A 198 -23.18 -11.84 0.03
N GLU A 199 -22.66 -12.44 1.10
CA GLU A 199 -21.37 -12.08 1.69
C GLU A 199 -20.21 -12.20 0.68
N VAL A 200 -20.14 -13.32 -0.05
CA VAL A 200 -19.10 -13.53 -1.08
C VAL A 200 -19.22 -12.53 -2.23
N THR A 201 -20.44 -12.14 -2.58
CA THR A 201 -20.68 -11.14 -3.64
C THR A 201 -20.20 -9.77 -3.19
N GLN A 202 -20.52 -9.35 -1.97
CA GLN A 202 -20.04 -8.09 -1.39
C GLN A 202 -18.51 -8.06 -1.27
N GLU A 203 -17.90 -9.16 -0.81
CA GLU A 203 -16.44 -9.27 -0.72
C GLU A 203 -15.78 -9.17 -2.10
N ARG A 204 -16.36 -9.81 -3.13
CA ARG A 204 -15.88 -9.72 -4.51
C ARG A 204 -15.94 -8.29 -5.04
N GLU A 205 -17.03 -7.57 -4.79
CA GLU A 205 -17.20 -6.18 -5.23
C GLU A 205 -16.19 -5.25 -4.55
N ALA A 206 -15.98 -5.40 -3.23
CA ALA A 206 -14.97 -4.65 -2.50
C ALA A 206 -13.55 -4.92 -3.03
N LYS A 207 -13.22 -6.19 -3.31
CA LYS A 207 -11.93 -6.55 -3.92
C LYS A 207 -11.80 -6.01 -5.35
N ALA A 208 -12.86 -6.01 -6.14
CA ALA A 208 -12.83 -5.43 -7.48
C ALA A 208 -12.56 -3.91 -7.45
N ALA A 209 -13.18 -3.18 -6.52
CA ALA A 209 -12.92 -1.75 -6.33
C ALA A 209 -11.45 -1.47 -5.98
N THR A 210 -10.89 -2.23 -5.02
CA THR A 210 -9.47 -2.07 -4.64
C THR A 210 -8.49 -2.41 -5.77
N VAL A 211 -8.81 -3.38 -6.65
CA VAL A 211 -8.00 -3.66 -7.84
C VAL A 211 -7.98 -2.45 -8.79
N VAL A 212 -9.13 -1.83 -9.05
CA VAL A 212 -9.21 -0.64 -9.91
C VAL A 212 -8.39 0.52 -9.34
N GLU A 213 -8.44 0.74 -8.02
CA GLU A 213 -7.62 1.78 -7.35
C GLU A 213 -6.11 1.49 -7.48
N LEU A 214 -5.69 0.24 -7.29
CA LEU A 214 -4.29 -0.16 -7.43
C LEU A 214 -3.79 -0.04 -8.87
N GLU A 215 -4.62 -0.38 -9.87
CA GLU A 215 -4.29 -0.20 -11.28
C GLU A 215 -4.09 1.28 -11.63
N ALA A 216 -4.95 2.16 -11.13
CA ALA A 216 -4.80 3.60 -11.31
C ALA A 216 -3.51 4.14 -10.65
N ALA A 217 -3.20 3.70 -9.42
CA ALA A 217 -1.97 4.07 -8.73
C ALA A 217 -0.72 3.56 -9.46
N LEU A 218 -0.76 2.34 -10.01
CA LEU A 218 0.33 1.79 -10.84
C LEU A 218 0.54 2.59 -12.12
N LEU A 219 -0.52 3.04 -12.77
CA LEU A 219 -0.44 3.89 -13.96
C LEU A 219 0.25 5.23 -13.63
N GLN A 220 -0.13 5.85 -12.52
CA GLN A 220 0.49 7.10 -12.06
C GLN A 220 1.98 6.91 -11.74
N LEU A 221 2.33 5.84 -11.01
CA LEU A 221 3.73 5.54 -10.70
C LEU A 221 4.58 5.29 -11.95
N LYS A 222 4.03 4.58 -12.95
CA LYS A 222 4.72 4.39 -14.24
C LYS A 222 4.94 5.73 -14.95
N GLY A 223 3.93 6.60 -14.99
CA GLY A 223 4.05 7.94 -15.57
C GLY A 223 5.13 8.79 -14.87
N SER A 224 5.12 8.84 -13.54
CA SER A 224 6.12 9.55 -12.76
C SER A 224 7.55 9.00 -12.95
N LEU A 225 7.68 7.68 -13.07
CA LEU A 225 8.97 7.03 -13.33
C LEU A 225 9.50 7.37 -14.72
N GLU A 226 8.63 7.35 -15.73
CA GLU A 226 9.00 7.71 -17.11
C GLU A 226 9.40 9.18 -17.21
N GLN A 227 8.65 10.07 -16.57
CA GLN A 227 9.00 11.49 -16.49
C GLN A 227 10.37 11.71 -15.81
N SER A 228 10.58 11.10 -14.63
CA SER A 228 11.86 11.21 -13.92
C SER A 228 13.02 10.63 -14.72
N SER A 229 12.80 9.56 -15.48
CA SER A 229 13.81 8.99 -16.38
C SER A 229 14.19 9.95 -17.50
N GLN A 230 13.20 10.62 -18.11
CA GLN A 230 13.43 11.64 -19.13
C GLN A 230 14.17 12.86 -18.56
N GLU A 231 13.78 13.33 -17.38
CA GLU A 231 14.46 14.44 -16.69
C GLU A 231 15.93 14.09 -16.39
N HIS A 232 16.21 12.91 -15.85
CA HIS A 232 17.59 12.47 -15.62
C HIS A 232 18.39 12.33 -16.92
N GLN A 233 17.79 11.81 -18.00
CA GLN A 233 18.47 11.74 -19.30
C GLN A 233 18.79 13.14 -19.84
N ALA A 234 17.87 14.10 -19.70
CA ALA A 234 18.09 15.48 -20.12
C ALA A 234 19.22 16.13 -19.31
N GLN A 235 19.21 15.98 -17.98
CA GLN A 235 20.28 16.47 -17.11
C GLN A 235 21.63 15.83 -17.45
N LEU A 236 21.66 14.52 -17.71
CA LEU A 236 22.89 13.82 -18.09
C LEU A 236 23.45 14.36 -19.41
N ARG A 237 22.59 14.63 -20.41
CA ARG A 237 23.00 15.26 -21.67
C ARG A 237 23.57 16.65 -21.44
N GLU A 238 22.90 17.48 -20.65
CA GLU A 238 23.34 18.83 -20.34
C GLU A 238 24.72 18.84 -19.65
N VAL A 239 24.90 17.99 -18.64
CA VAL A 239 26.18 17.86 -17.93
C VAL A 239 27.28 17.34 -18.86
N THR A 240 26.96 16.36 -19.72
CA THR A 240 27.91 15.81 -20.69
C THR A 240 28.37 16.90 -21.67
N GLU A 241 27.43 17.68 -22.20
CA GLU A 241 27.71 18.78 -23.13
C GLU A 241 28.57 19.87 -22.47
N LYS A 242 28.19 20.35 -21.28
CA LYS A 242 28.98 21.33 -20.51
C LYS A 242 30.40 20.84 -20.24
N THR A 243 30.54 19.59 -19.78
CA THR A 243 31.87 19.01 -19.47
C THR A 243 32.71 18.84 -20.74
N THR A 244 32.08 18.56 -21.88
CA THR A 244 32.78 18.42 -23.17
C THR A 244 33.31 19.77 -23.64
N VAL A 245 32.48 20.81 -23.57
CA VAL A 245 32.89 22.19 -23.90
C VAL A 245 33.99 22.68 -22.96
N GLU A 246 33.86 22.47 -21.65
CA GLU A 246 34.90 22.84 -20.68
C GLU A 246 36.23 22.13 -20.96
N LYS A 247 36.17 20.84 -21.30
CA LYS A 247 37.36 20.06 -21.69
C LYS A 247 38.04 20.66 -22.93
N GLU A 248 37.28 21.00 -23.96
CA GLU A 248 37.82 21.61 -25.19
C GLU A 248 38.47 22.96 -24.90
N VAL A 249 37.82 23.82 -24.10
CA VAL A 249 38.37 25.12 -23.69
C VAL A 249 39.67 24.95 -22.91
N LEU A 250 39.72 24.06 -21.92
CA LEU A 250 40.93 23.80 -21.14
C LEU A 250 42.06 23.24 -22.00
N GLN A 251 41.74 22.38 -22.96
CA GLN A 251 42.73 21.81 -23.87
C GLN A 251 43.31 22.88 -24.80
N GLN A 252 42.50 23.83 -25.25
CA GLN A 252 42.96 24.96 -26.04
C GLN A 252 43.82 25.93 -25.22
N GLN A 253 43.40 26.26 -23.99
CA GLN A 253 44.20 27.07 -23.07
C GLN A 253 45.57 26.44 -22.77
N LEU A 254 45.61 25.11 -22.57
CA LEU A 254 46.85 24.38 -22.38
C LEU A 254 47.77 24.51 -23.59
N SER A 255 47.25 24.29 -24.80
CA SER A 255 48.01 24.42 -26.05
C SER A 255 48.59 25.84 -26.22
N THR A 256 47.79 26.88 -25.97
CA THR A 256 48.28 28.27 -26.04
C THR A 256 49.37 28.54 -25.01
N SER A 257 49.20 28.07 -23.77
CA SER A 257 50.21 28.26 -22.72
C SER A 257 51.52 27.50 -23.02
N GLU A 258 51.43 26.32 -23.62
CA GLU A 258 52.61 25.57 -24.10
C GLU A 258 53.36 26.31 -25.22
N GLU A 259 52.63 26.93 -26.15
CA GLU A 259 53.21 27.77 -27.21
C GLU A 259 53.89 29.02 -26.65
N GLU A 260 53.23 29.72 -25.72
CA GLU A 260 53.80 30.87 -25.01
C GLU A 260 55.07 30.49 -24.24
N LEU A 261 55.05 29.35 -23.53
CA LEU A 261 56.21 28.85 -22.79
C LEU A 261 57.38 28.52 -23.73
N LYS A 262 57.09 27.95 -24.91
CA LYS A 262 58.09 27.72 -25.95
C LYS A 262 58.68 29.04 -26.46
N ALA A 263 57.84 30.04 -26.74
CA ALA A 263 58.28 31.35 -27.19
C ALA A 263 59.15 32.06 -26.15
N ILE A 264 58.75 32.05 -24.88
CA ILE A 264 59.52 32.61 -23.76
C ILE A 264 60.87 31.91 -23.62
N LYS A 265 60.91 30.58 -23.72
CA LYS A 265 62.19 29.83 -23.70
C LYS A 265 63.11 30.26 -24.84
N SER A 266 62.59 30.42 -26.06
CA SER A 266 63.38 30.90 -27.20
C SER A 266 63.90 32.32 -26.99
N GLN A 267 63.07 33.22 -26.45
CA GLN A 267 63.49 34.59 -26.12
C GLN A 267 64.56 34.62 -25.02
N LEU A 268 64.42 33.77 -24.00
CA LEU A 268 65.40 33.65 -22.92
C LEU A 268 66.76 33.18 -23.44
N GLU A 269 66.79 32.16 -24.31
CA GLU A 269 68.04 31.69 -24.91
C GLU A 269 68.67 32.75 -25.83
N ALA A 270 67.87 33.48 -26.61
CA ALA A 270 68.36 34.59 -27.43
C ALA A 270 68.98 35.70 -26.57
N SER A 271 68.28 36.14 -25.51
CA SER A 271 68.78 37.16 -24.59
C SER A 271 70.04 36.72 -23.85
N LYS A 272 70.14 35.43 -23.49
CA LYS A 272 71.34 34.86 -22.88
C LYS A 272 72.52 34.87 -23.85
N ALA A 273 72.29 34.59 -25.13
CA ALA A 273 73.32 34.68 -26.16
C ALA A 273 73.80 36.12 -26.36
N GLU A 274 72.89 37.10 -26.42
CA GLU A 274 73.22 38.53 -26.53
C GLU A 274 74.03 39.04 -25.32
N LEU A 275 73.65 38.61 -24.11
CA LEU A 275 74.39 38.93 -22.88
C LEU A 275 75.80 38.33 -22.89
N GLU A 276 75.93 37.08 -23.35
CA GLU A 276 77.23 36.41 -23.45
C GLU A 276 78.13 37.08 -24.49
N GLU A 277 77.58 37.47 -25.65
CA GLU A 277 78.31 38.23 -26.67
C GLU A 277 78.78 39.59 -26.13
N SER A 278 77.89 40.32 -25.46
CA SER A 278 78.22 41.60 -24.83
C SER A 278 79.29 41.44 -23.76
N ARG A 279 79.23 40.37 -22.96
CA ARG A 279 80.24 40.04 -21.95
C ARG A 279 81.59 39.79 -22.60
N GLN A 280 81.67 38.97 -23.65
CA GLN A 280 82.91 38.68 -24.36
C GLN A 280 83.52 39.94 -24.98
N LYS A 281 82.69 40.82 -25.56
CA LYS A 281 83.15 42.10 -26.09
C LYS A 281 83.76 42.98 -25.00
N LEU A 282 83.06 43.14 -23.87
CA LEU A 282 83.58 43.90 -22.73
C LEU A 282 84.85 43.29 -22.14
N GLU A 283 84.94 41.96 -22.04
CA GLU A 283 86.15 41.26 -21.60
C GLU A 283 87.33 41.53 -22.55
N GLY A 284 87.08 41.54 -23.87
CA GLY A 284 88.07 41.92 -24.88
C GLY A 284 88.52 43.38 -24.77
N GLU A 285 87.59 44.32 -24.59
CA GLU A 285 87.90 45.74 -24.37
C GLU A 285 88.72 45.95 -23.09
N VAL A 286 88.34 45.29 -21.99
CA VAL A 286 89.08 45.33 -20.72
C VAL A 286 90.50 44.77 -20.90
N GLN A 287 90.67 43.69 -21.64
CA GLN A 287 92.00 43.13 -21.92
C GLN A 287 92.84 44.10 -22.76
N GLY A 288 92.27 44.69 -23.81
CA GLY A 288 92.95 45.70 -24.62
C GLY A 288 93.37 46.93 -23.82
N LEU A 289 92.52 47.41 -22.89
CA LEU A 289 92.86 48.50 -21.98
C LEU A 289 93.97 48.11 -21.00
N LYS A 290 93.98 46.88 -20.47
CA LYS A 290 95.08 46.38 -19.63
C LYS A 290 96.40 46.36 -20.39
N ASP A 291 96.39 45.93 -21.65
CA ASP A 291 97.59 45.90 -22.49
C ASP A 291 98.11 47.32 -22.75
N GLN A 292 97.21 48.28 -23.04
CA GLN A 292 97.57 49.69 -23.18
C GLN A 292 98.16 50.29 -21.89
N ILE A 293 97.57 50.00 -20.74
CA ILE A 293 98.10 50.43 -19.43
C ILE A 293 99.49 49.84 -19.21
N SER A 294 99.72 48.59 -19.58
CA SER A 294 101.04 47.95 -19.49
C SER A 294 102.10 48.67 -20.32
N VAL A 295 101.78 48.98 -21.60
CA VAL A 295 102.66 49.75 -22.48
C VAL A 295 102.94 51.15 -21.93
N LEU A 296 101.91 51.84 -21.44
CA LEU A 296 102.07 53.16 -20.83
C LEU A 296 102.94 53.10 -19.56
N ASN A 297 102.76 52.09 -18.70
CA ASN A 297 103.60 51.90 -17.53
C ASN A 297 105.06 51.65 -17.90
N GLN A 298 105.31 50.88 -18.98
CA GLN A 298 106.67 50.67 -19.48
C GLN A 298 107.28 51.98 -20.01
N LEU A 299 106.51 52.77 -20.76
CA LEU A 299 106.94 54.08 -21.26
C LEU A 299 107.23 55.06 -20.11
N VAL A 300 106.41 55.07 -19.06
CA VAL A 300 106.64 55.87 -17.85
C VAL A 300 107.93 55.43 -17.17
N ALA A 301 108.16 54.12 -17.01
CA ALA A 301 109.41 53.61 -16.43
C ALA A 301 110.65 54.01 -17.26
N GLU A 302 110.58 53.97 -18.58
CA GLU A 302 111.64 54.48 -19.47
C GLU A 302 111.87 55.98 -19.25
N LYS A 303 110.80 56.78 -19.14
CA LYS A 303 110.92 58.21 -18.89
C LYS A 303 111.47 58.54 -17.50
N ASP A 304 111.14 57.75 -16.48
CA ASP A 304 111.73 57.89 -15.15
C ASP A 304 113.24 57.61 -15.17
N VAL A 305 113.70 56.65 -15.98
CA VAL A 305 115.13 56.40 -16.22
C VAL A 305 115.78 57.58 -16.96
N ASP A 306 115.14 58.11 -18.00
CA ASP A 306 115.61 59.31 -18.70
C ASP A 306 115.75 60.51 -17.74
N ILE A 307 114.74 60.73 -16.88
CA ILE A 307 114.75 61.79 -15.87
C ILE A 307 115.87 61.58 -14.85
N ALA A 308 116.08 60.35 -14.37
CA ALA A 308 117.17 60.03 -13.46
C ALA A 308 118.54 60.32 -14.09
N ASN A 309 118.76 59.89 -15.34
CA ASN A 309 119.98 60.16 -16.09
C ASN A 309 120.21 61.66 -16.30
N LEU A 310 119.18 62.40 -16.72
CA LEU A 310 119.25 63.86 -16.86
C LEU A 310 119.51 64.56 -15.53
N SER A 311 118.91 64.06 -14.44
CA SER A 311 119.14 64.59 -13.09
C SER A 311 120.58 64.37 -12.64
N ASP A 312 121.17 63.21 -12.95
CA ASP A 312 122.58 62.91 -12.68
C ASP A 312 123.52 63.75 -13.56
N GLN A 313 123.20 63.96 -14.83
CA GLN A 313 123.92 64.90 -15.70
C GLN A 313 123.87 66.33 -15.14
N LEU A 314 122.70 66.77 -14.67
CA LEU A 314 122.53 68.07 -13.99
C LEU A 314 123.38 68.15 -12.72
N ARG A 315 123.40 67.11 -11.89
CA ARG A 315 124.27 67.05 -10.71
C ARG A 315 125.76 67.12 -11.09
N GLN A 316 126.18 66.42 -12.12
CA GLN A 316 127.56 66.47 -12.62
C GLN A 316 127.91 67.87 -13.12
N LEU A 317 127.02 68.52 -13.88
CA LEU A 317 127.20 69.89 -14.34
C LEU A 317 127.25 70.89 -13.18
N ILE A 318 126.38 70.74 -12.17
CA ILE A 318 126.42 71.55 -10.94
C ILE A 318 127.75 71.36 -10.22
N ALA A 319 128.25 70.13 -10.09
CA ALA A 319 129.54 69.85 -9.48
C ALA A 319 130.71 70.44 -10.28
N GLN A 320 130.69 70.34 -11.61
CA GLN A 320 131.65 71.02 -12.49
C GLN A 320 131.61 72.55 -12.31
N ASN A 321 130.42 73.14 -12.24
CA ASN A 321 130.27 74.57 -12.03
C ASN A 321 130.79 74.98 -10.65
N GLN A 322 130.54 74.19 -9.61
CA GLN A 322 131.11 74.43 -8.27
C GLN A 322 132.65 74.34 -8.27
N GLN A 323 133.26 73.42 -9.05
CA GLN A 323 134.71 73.36 -9.24
C GLN A 323 135.27 74.55 -10.03
N LEU A 324 134.53 75.06 -11.01
CA LEU A 324 134.92 76.28 -11.74
C LEU A 324 134.82 77.51 -10.85
N ILE A 325 133.78 77.60 -10.00
CA ILE A 325 133.61 78.67 -9.01
C ILE A 325 134.74 78.62 -7.98
N SER A 326 135.09 77.45 -7.44
CA SER A 326 136.23 77.34 -6.51
C SER A 326 137.58 77.60 -7.20
N GLY A 327 137.71 77.25 -8.49
CA GLY A 327 138.87 77.61 -9.32
C GLY A 327 138.98 79.11 -9.61
N GLN A 328 137.87 79.83 -9.73
CA GLN A 328 137.84 81.29 -9.87
C GLN A 328 138.04 82.01 -8.53
N GLN A 329 137.51 81.48 -7.43
CA GLN A 329 137.78 81.99 -6.08
C GLN A 329 139.27 81.86 -5.72
N ASN A 330 139.92 80.74 -6.05
CA ASN A 330 141.37 80.59 -5.87
C ASN A 330 142.18 81.57 -6.73
N LYS A 331 141.71 81.95 -7.92
CA LYS A 331 142.35 82.98 -8.76
C LYS A 331 142.15 84.38 -8.17
N GLN A 332 140.96 84.71 -7.66
CA GLN A 332 140.71 85.99 -6.99
C GLN A 332 141.44 86.10 -5.64
N GLU A 333 141.55 85.03 -4.85
CA GLU A 333 142.37 85.00 -3.63
C GLU A 333 143.86 85.20 -3.95
N GLN A 334 144.38 84.59 -5.03
CA GLN A 334 145.76 84.84 -5.48
C GLN A 334 145.96 86.27 -6.02
N GLU A 335 144.93 86.89 -6.61
CA GLU A 335 144.98 88.26 -7.13
C GLU A 335 144.88 89.32 -6.02
N VAL A 336 144.12 89.06 -4.95
CA VAL A 336 144.05 89.90 -3.74
C VAL A 336 145.33 89.79 -2.89
N ILE A 337 145.91 88.60 -2.74
CA ILE A 337 147.20 88.42 -2.03
C ILE A 337 148.36 89.09 -2.79
N SER A 338 148.30 89.14 -4.12
CA SER A 338 149.28 89.84 -4.96
C SER A 338 149.15 91.38 -4.89
N GLN A 339 147.95 91.92 -4.67
CA GLN A 339 147.74 93.37 -4.58
C GLN A 339 148.00 93.98 -3.19
N TYR A 340 147.99 93.19 -2.10
CA TYR A 340 148.09 93.72 -0.73
C TYR A 340 149.49 93.79 -0.10
N LEU A 341 150.57 93.38 -0.80
CA LEU A 341 151.93 93.39 -0.24
C LEU A 341 152.92 94.28 -1.03
N SER A 342 152.51 95.50 -1.40
CA SER A 342 153.46 96.52 -1.91
C SER A 342 153.51 97.88 -1.19
N TYR A 343 152.65 98.21 -0.21
CA TYR A 343 152.81 99.43 0.63
C TYR A 343 152.15 99.24 2.02
N ALA A 344 152.90 98.96 3.09
CA ALA A 344 153.58 99.87 4.03
C ALA A 344 152.73 100.31 5.26
N SER A 345 153.11 99.78 6.43
CA SER A 345 153.10 100.34 7.80
C SER A 345 152.06 101.41 8.21
N VAL A 346 151.29 101.13 9.28
CA VAL A 346 151.23 101.86 10.58
C VAL A 346 150.16 101.21 11.49
N ASP A 347 150.47 101.16 12.79
CA ASP A 347 149.66 100.70 13.93
C ASP A 347 148.22 101.25 13.98
N THR A 348 147.28 100.40 14.41
CA THR A 348 146.34 100.68 15.53
C THR A 348 145.60 99.41 15.93
N ASP A 349 145.49 99.20 17.25
CA ASP A 349 144.48 98.37 17.91
C ASP A 349 143.06 98.70 17.41
N VAL A 350 142.17 97.69 17.42
CA VAL A 350 140.77 97.76 17.89
C VAL A 350 140.08 96.42 17.60
N ASP A 351 139.56 95.82 18.67
CA ASP A 351 138.49 94.82 18.72
C ASP A 351 137.33 95.16 17.77
N GLU A 352 136.73 94.17 17.10
CA GLU A 352 135.28 94.01 17.20
C GLU A 352 134.77 92.66 16.67
N THR A 353 133.78 92.19 17.42
CA THR A 353 133.13 90.90 17.42
C THR A 353 131.80 91.02 16.67
N ILE A 354 131.50 90.13 15.72
CA ILE A 354 130.13 89.87 15.20
C ILE A 354 130.12 88.39 14.76
N ILE A 355 129.58 87.36 15.43
CA ILE A 355 128.27 87.06 16.02
C ILE A 355 127.08 87.11 15.03
N LEU A 356 126.70 85.89 14.60
CA LEU A 356 125.35 85.34 14.30
C LEU A 356 124.41 86.07 13.33
N GLU A 357 123.89 85.31 12.35
CA GLU A 357 122.44 85.00 12.20
C GLU A 357 122.24 83.98 11.05
N LYS A 358 121.93 82.71 11.34
CA LYS A 358 120.59 82.08 11.32
C LYS A 358 119.70 82.41 10.09
N SER A 359 119.71 81.49 9.11
CA SER A 359 118.53 80.93 8.36
C SER A 359 117.63 81.94 7.58
N PRO A 360 116.65 81.52 6.73
CA PRO A 360 116.09 80.19 6.47
C PRO A 360 115.91 79.78 4.99
N LYS A 361 115.67 78.47 4.84
CA LYS A 361 115.06 77.75 3.70
C LYS A 361 113.97 78.53 2.94
N PRO A 362 113.79 78.22 1.64
CA PRO A 362 112.48 78.08 1.05
C PRO A 362 112.13 76.59 0.92
N LYS A 363 111.12 76.18 1.69
CA LYS A 363 110.32 74.99 1.44
C LYS A 363 109.52 75.20 0.16
N LEU A 364 109.68 74.36 -0.85
CA LEU A 364 108.63 74.12 -1.84
C LEU A 364 108.05 72.72 -1.61
N LYS A 365 106.73 72.73 -1.54
CA LYS A 365 105.88 71.78 -0.83
C LYS A 365 105.75 70.48 -1.64
N LEU A 366 106.20 69.39 -1.02
CA LEU A 366 105.65 68.06 -1.21
C LEU A 366 104.14 68.16 -0.87
N ASN A 367 103.26 68.05 -1.86
CA ASN A 367 101.83 67.94 -1.60
C ASN A 367 101.50 66.46 -1.41
N LEU A 368 101.82 65.97 -0.21
CA LEU A 368 101.28 64.74 0.33
C LEU A 368 99.93 65.10 0.96
N ALA A 369 98.83 64.77 0.27
CA ALA A 369 97.52 64.66 0.89
C ALA A 369 97.28 63.17 1.20
N GLN A 370 97.64 62.77 2.42
CA GLN A 370 97.16 61.55 3.08
C GLN A 370 96.50 61.97 4.39
N SER A 371 95.18 61.76 4.51
CA SER A 371 94.35 61.81 5.74
C SER A 371 92.90 61.62 5.29
N LYS A 372 92.11 60.62 5.69
CA LYS A 372 92.12 59.78 6.91
C LYS A 372 91.42 58.45 6.62
N LEU A 373 92.07 57.37 7.03
CA LEU A 373 91.45 56.11 7.45
C LEU A 373 91.18 56.18 8.97
N GLN A 374 90.25 55.34 9.42
CA GLN A 374 90.04 54.88 10.79
C GLN A 374 89.22 55.78 11.77
N SER A 375 87.91 55.55 11.76
CA SER A 375 87.23 55.10 12.97
C SER A 375 86.58 53.75 12.67
N GLN A 376 87.12 52.73 13.30
CA GLN A 376 86.70 51.33 13.25
C GLN A 376 85.91 51.04 14.52
N VAL A 377 85.06 50.00 14.47
CA VAL A 377 84.51 49.22 15.59
C VAL A 377 83.04 49.52 16.01
N ASN A 378 82.20 48.58 15.56
CA ASN A 378 81.01 47.98 16.17
C ASN A 378 79.77 48.83 16.43
N GLN A 379 78.76 48.65 15.58
CA GLN A 379 77.50 48.03 16.00
C GLN A 379 76.82 47.36 14.80
N ASN A 380 76.58 46.06 14.94
CA ASN A 380 75.66 45.28 14.12
C ASN A 380 74.29 45.95 14.14
N GLU A 381 73.68 46.16 12.99
CA GLU A 381 72.25 45.88 12.77
C GLU A 381 71.92 46.01 11.28
N LEU A 382 71.34 44.95 10.74
CA LEU A 382 70.74 44.91 9.40
C LEU A 382 69.82 46.11 9.21
N LYS A 383 70.08 46.93 8.19
CA LYS A 383 69.06 47.75 7.55
C LYS A 383 68.83 47.24 6.14
N ILE A 384 67.88 46.32 6.08
CA ILE A 384 67.08 46.02 4.90
C ILE A 384 66.42 47.32 4.48
N ASP A 385 66.76 47.80 3.28
CA ASP A 385 65.99 48.82 2.61
C ASP A 385 64.70 48.14 2.15
N ILE A 386 63.64 48.30 2.96
CA ILE A 386 62.30 47.85 2.62
C ILE A 386 61.82 48.81 1.54
N GLY A 387 62.06 48.40 0.30
CA GLY A 387 61.38 48.91 -0.86
C GLY A 387 59.87 48.89 -0.63
N SER A 388 59.18 49.79 -1.34
CA SER A 388 57.76 49.73 -1.63
C SER A 388 57.16 48.34 -1.38
N PHE A 389 56.44 48.18 -0.27
CA PHE A 389 55.66 46.98 0.01
C PHE A 389 54.52 46.94 -1.02
N LYS A 390 54.85 46.50 -2.24
CA LYS A 390 53.88 45.82 -3.09
C LYS A 390 53.62 44.52 -2.36
N ILE A 391 52.49 44.47 -1.64
CA ILE A 391 51.91 43.19 -1.22
C ILE A 391 51.89 42.35 -2.47
N ASP A 392 52.64 41.25 -2.47
CA ASP A 392 52.66 40.31 -3.57
C ASP A 392 51.22 39.81 -3.74
N THR A 393 50.54 40.34 -4.74
CA THR A 393 49.15 40.01 -5.05
C THR A 393 48.99 38.52 -5.36
N SER A 394 50.09 37.79 -5.59
CA SER A 394 50.07 36.33 -5.72
C SER A 394 49.80 35.62 -4.40
N GLU A 395 50.29 36.11 -3.25
CA GLU A 395 50.04 35.50 -1.94
C GLU A 395 48.63 35.81 -1.43
N LEU A 396 48.15 37.03 -1.68
CA LEU A 396 46.76 37.41 -1.37
C LEU A 396 45.76 36.64 -2.25
N SER A 397 46.10 36.43 -3.53
CA SER A 397 45.32 35.60 -4.44
C SER A 397 45.33 34.11 -4.04
N LYS A 398 46.47 33.58 -3.58
CA LYS A 398 46.54 32.22 -3.00
C LYS A 398 45.68 32.09 -1.74
N PHE A 399 45.68 33.11 -0.87
CA PHE A 399 44.83 33.12 0.33
C PHE A 399 43.34 33.19 -0.01
N GLN A 400 42.95 34.00 -1.00
CA GLN A 400 41.57 34.05 -1.50
C GLN A 400 41.14 32.74 -2.17
N GLN A 401 42.01 32.12 -2.99
CA GLN A 401 41.75 30.78 -3.56
C GLN A 401 41.60 29.71 -2.48
N MET A 402 42.37 29.80 -1.39
CA MET A 402 42.26 28.89 -0.27
C MET A 402 40.95 29.08 0.49
N GLN A 403 40.48 30.32 0.69
CA GLN A 403 39.16 30.59 1.27
C GLN A 403 38.02 30.06 0.38
N THR A 404 38.10 30.24 -0.94
CA THR A 404 37.11 29.71 -1.89
C THR A 404 37.08 28.17 -1.85
N LYS A 405 38.25 27.51 -1.89
CA LYS A 405 38.34 26.05 -1.77
C LYS A 405 37.81 25.54 -0.42
N MET A 406 38.04 26.27 0.66
CA MET A 406 37.51 25.91 1.98
C MET A 406 35.98 26.06 2.05
N GLY A 407 35.42 27.09 1.43
CA GLY A 407 33.97 27.24 1.24
C GLY A 407 33.36 26.12 0.39
N GLU A 408 34.01 25.75 -0.72
CA GLU A 408 33.59 24.61 -1.56
C GLU A 408 33.68 23.27 -0.82
N MET A 409 34.73 23.05 -0.01
CA MET A 409 34.85 21.86 0.82
C MET A 409 33.77 21.81 1.90
N LEU A 410 33.40 22.95 2.52
CA LEU A 410 32.32 23.01 3.49
C LEU A 410 30.95 22.74 2.84
N ASN A 411 30.67 23.32 1.67
CA ASN A 411 29.46 23.01 0.90
C ASN A 411 29.42 21.55 0.44
N LYS A 412 30.57 20.97 0.04
CA LYS A 412 30.68 19.54 -0.24
C LYS A 412 30.45 18.71 1.03
N LEU A 413 30.94 19.13 2.19
CA LEU A 413 30.71 18.43 3.46
C LEU A 413 29.23 18.45 3.87
N GLU A 414 28.55 19.57 3.61
CA GLU A 414 27.14 19.79 3.92
C GLU A 414 26.22 18.98 2.99
N THR A 415 26.51 18.98 1.68
CA THR A 415 25.84 18.08 0.71
C THR A 415 26.15 16.61 0.98
N THR A 416 27.36 16.25 1.44
CA THR A 416 27.68 14.88 1.87
C THR A 416 26.89 14.49 3.13
N LYS A 417 26.59 15.44 4.02
CA LYS A 417 25.72 15.24 5.20
C LYS A 417 24.28 14.96 4.80
N GLU A 418 23.73 15.71 3.84
CA GLU A 418 22.42 15.44 3.24
C GLU A 418 22.39 14.08 2.52
N THR A 419 23.45 13.74 1.79
CA THR A 419 23.57 12.44 1.14
C THR A 419 23.60 11.29 2.16
N ARG A 420 24.28 11.47 3.30
CA ARG A 420 24.32 10.49 4.40
C ARG A 420 22.95 10.34 5.09
N ASN A 421 22.20 11.42 5.23
CA ASN A 421 20.82 11.36 5.72
C ASN A 421 19.90 10.65 4.72
N ASN A 422 20.07 10.90 3.42
CA ASN A 422 19.32 10.20 2.37
C ASN A 422 19.65 8.70 2.32
N PHE A 423 20.91 8.29 2.48
CA PHE A 423 21.27 6.87 2.62
C PHE A 423 20.67 6.21 3.86
N THR A 424 20.56 6.95 4.98
CA THR A 424 19.94 6.44 6.21
C THR A 424 18.43 6.27 6.04
N ILE A 425 17.78 7.14 5.27
CA ILE A 425 16.35 7.04 4.93
C ILE A 425 16.12 5.89 3.95
N VAL A 426 16.96 5.74 2.92
CA VAL A 426 16.89 4.62 1.95
C VAL A 426 17.10 3.28 2.65
N ALA A 427 18.08 3.15 3.55
CA ALA A 427 18.31 1.94 4.33
C ALA A 427 17.12 1.59 5.27
N LYS A 428 16.44 2.60 5.84
CA LYS A 428 15.21 2.38 6.62
C LYS A 428 14.04 1.93 5.73
N ILE A 429 13.89 2.52 4.55
CA ILE A 429 12.86 2.13 3.56
C ILE A 429 13.11 0.70 3.06
N GLU A 430 14.36 0.33 2.78
CA GLU A 430 14.71 -1.04 2.37
C GLU A 430 14.48 -2.06 3.48
N ASN A 431 14.78 -1.71 4.74
CA ASN A 431 14.47 -2.57 5.88
C ASN A 431 12.95 -2.76 6.06
N CYS A 432 12.15 -1.70 5.93
CA CYS A 432 10.69 -1.79 5.93
C CYS A 432 10.16 -2.63 4.74
N ARG A 433 10.77 -2.51 3.56
CA ARG A 433 10.41 -3.30 2.37
C ARG A 433 10.74 -4.78 2.56
N TYR A 434 11.89 -5.09 3.14
CA TYR A 434 12.31 -6.46 3.47
C TYR A 434 11.38 -7.09 4.51
N GLN A 435 11.01 -6.35 5.56
CA GLN A 435 10.05 -6.79 6.58
C GLN A 435 8.64 -7.02 5.99
N SER A 436 8.20 -6.15 5.08
CA SER A 436 6.94 -6.34 4.35
C SER A 436 6.97 -7.59 3.48
N GLN A 437 8.04 -7.83 2.72
CA GLN A 437 8.17 -9.04 1.90
C GLN A 437 8.24 -10.33 2.73
N THR A 438 8.90 -10.31 3.89
CA THR A 438 8.90 -11.46 4.81
C THR A 438 7.54 -11.69 5.44
N ALA A 439 6.78 -10.63 5.74
CA ALA A 439 5.39 -10.76 6.19
C ALA A 439 4.51 -11.37 5.10
N THR A 440 4.57 -10.86 3.86
CA THR A 440 3.82 -11.41 2.71
C THR A 440 4.17 -12.88 2.43
N SER A 441 5.46 -13.23 2.53
CA SER A 441 5.93 -14.62 2.37
C SER A 441 5.37 -15.54 3.46
N ARG A 442 5.35 -15.08 4.73
CA ARG A 442 4.74 -15.84 5.84
C ARG A 442 3.23 -16.00 5.66
N THR A 443 2.52 -14.96 5.26
CA THR A 443 1.07 -15.02 5.01
C THR A 443 0.75 -15.97 3.86
N THR A 444 1.53 -15.91 2.78
CA THR A 444 1.39 -16.82 1.63
C THR A 444 1.63 -18.28 2.04
N GLN A 445 2.64 -18.53 2.87
CA GLN A 445 2.96 -19.86 3.37
C GLN A 445 1.88 -20.38 4.34
N MET A 446 1.26 -19.49 5.13
CA MET A 446 0.14 -19.83 6.01
C MET A 446 -1.10 -20.24 5.20
N ILE A 447 -1.44 -19.47 4.16
CA ILE A 447 -2.55 -19.77 3.23
C ILE A 447 -2.30 -21.09 2.50
N GLN A 448 -1.06 -21.35 2.04
CA GLN A 448 -0.71 -22.63 1.42
C GLN A 448 -0.86 -23.81 2.39
N ASN A 449 -0.46 -23.64 3.65
CA ASN A 449 -0.62 -24.68 4.67
C ASN A 449 -2.09 -24.92 5.02
N GLU A 450 -2.92 -23.88 5.11
CA GLU A 450 -4.37 -24.02 5.27
C GLU A 450 -5.02 -24.71 4.07
N TYR A 451 -4.61 -24.36 2.85
CA TYR A 451 -5.12 -25.00 1.64
C TYR A 451 -4.75 -26.49 1.58
N ILE A 452 -3.51 -26.84 1.94
CA ILE A 452 -3.06 -28.24 2.07
C ILE A 452 -3.83 -28.97 3.17
N PHE A 453 -4.11 -28.31 4.30
CA PHE A 453 -4.90 -28.87 5.39
C PHE A 453 -6.34 -29.17 4.94
N ILE A 454 -6.99 -28.22 4.27
CA ILE A 454 -8.34 -28.38 3.71
C ILE A 454 -8.38 -29.54 2.70
N LEU A 455 -7.40 -29.63 1.80
CA LEU A 455 -7.31 -30.73 0.83
C LEU A 455 -7.12 -32.09 1.51
N ARG A 456 -6.32 -32.17 2.58
CA ARG A 456 -6.14 -33.40 3.37
C ARG A 456 -7.43 -33.79 4.10
N CYS A 457 -8.14 -32.84 4.70
CA CYS A 457 -9.45 -33.11 5.31
C CYS A 457 -10.46 -33.61 4.27
N TYR A 458 -10.44 -33.04 3.06
CA TYR A 458 -11.31 -33.47 1.96
C TYR A 458 -10.97 -34.89 1.46
N GLN A 459 -9.70 -35.25 1.39
CA GLN A 459 -9.27 -36.61 1.05
C GLN A 459 -9.61 -37.64 2.13
N ILE A 460 -9.49 -37.28 3.42
CA ILE A 460 -9.85 -38.16 4.54
C ILE A 460 -11.36 -38.44 4.57
N ASN A 461 -12.19 -37.43 4.30
CA ASN A 461 -13.65 -37.60 4.25
C ASN A 461 -14.13 -38.42 3.03
N ASN A 462 -13.33 -38.53 1.98
CA ASN A 462 -13.64 -39.37 0.81
C ASN A 462 -13.05 -40.79 0.89
N LEU A 463 -12.35 -41.14 1.97
CA LEU A 463 -11.73 -42.46 2.19
C LEU A 463 -12.37 -43.24 3.35
N LEU A 464 -13.41 -42.70 3.99
CA LEU A 464 -14.22 -43.42 4.98
C LEU A 464 -15.53 -43.89 4.29
N PRO A 465 -15.84 -45.20 4.32
CA PRO A 465 -17.04 -45.76 3.70
C PRO A 465 -18.35 -45.31 4.36
#